data_AF-A0A3C1BJS1-F1
#
_entry.id   AF-A0A3C1BJS1-F1
#
_cell.length_a   1.000
_cell.length_b   1.000
_cell.length_c   1.000
_cell.angle_alpha   90.00
_cell.angle_beta   90.00
_cell.angle_gamma   90.00
#
_symmetry.space_group_name_H-M   'P 1'
#
loop_
_entity.id
_entity.type
_entity.pdbx_description
1 polymer ?
#
loop_
_entity_poly.entity_id
_entity_poly.type
_entity_poly.pdbx_seq_one_letter_code
_entity_poly.pdbx_strand_id
1 'polypeptide(L)'
;LSAIREKTNLIILPEMFSTGFSMNAEKLAEPMDGKTMKWMHKTAKQYDCVLTGSIIIKENEKYYNRLIWMRADGSYEYDDKRH
;
A
#
# COMPACT_ATOMS: atom_id res chain seq x y z
N LEU A 1 7.52 8.83 8.45
CA LEU A 1 8.22 7.58 8.85
C LEU A 1 9.59 7.82 9.50
N SER A 2 10.31 8.90 9.16
CA SER A 2 11.65 9.22 9.71
C SER A 2 11.73 9.42 11.23
N ALA A 3 10.60 9.58 11.92
CA ALA A 3 10.54 9.73 13.38
C ALA A 3 10.44 8.40 14.15
N ILE A 4 10.33 7.25 13.47
CA ILE A 4 10.31 5.94 14.14
C ILE A 4 11.70 5.66 14.72
N ARG A 5 11.79 5.60 16.05
CA ARG A 5 13.04 5.39 16.80
C ARG A 5 13.20 3.99 17.39
N GLU A 6 12.10 3.27 17.50
CA GLU A 6 12.04 1.95 18.13
C GLU A 6 11.83 0.85 17.10
N LYS A 7 12.24 -0.37 17.47
CA LYS A 7 11.99 -1.57 16.66
C LYS A 7 10.48 -1.70 16.43
N THR A 8 10.07 -1.63 15.18
CA THR A 8 8.67 -1.65 14.76
C THR A 8 8.42 -2.92 13.97
N ASN A 9 7.39 -3.69 14.31
CA ASN A 9 7.03 -4.91 13.58
C ASN A 9 5.89 -4.71 12.57
N LEU A 10 5.09 -3.65 12.76
CA LEU A 10 3.95 -3.32 11.90
C LEU A 10 3.79 -1.80 11.79
N ILE A 11 3.67 -1.30 10.56
CA ILE A 11 3.30 0.08 10.24
C ILE A 11 1.97 0.04 9.50
N ILE A 12 0.99 0.79 9.99
CA ILE A 12 -0.35 0.91 9.39
C ILE A 12 -0.49 2.33 8.83
N LEU A 13 -0.71 2.42 7.52
CA LEU A 13 -0.99 3.66 6.81
C LEU A 13 -2.50 3.82 6.62
N PRO A 14 -2.98 5.07 6.41
CA PRO A 14 -4.39 5.32 6.14
C PRO A 14 -4.93 4.63 4.88
N GLU A 15 -6.25 4.68 4.74
CA GLU A 15 -6.94 4.34 3.50
C GLU A 15 -6.56 5.31 2.37
N MET A 16 -6.32 4.77 1.17
CA MET A 16 -5.91 5.51 -0.03
C MET A 16 -4.74 6.48 0.22
N PHE A 17 -3.74 6.04 0.99
CA PHE A 17 -2.72 6.93 1.56
C PHE A 17 -1.88 7.66 0.50
N SER A 18 -1.73 7.10 -0.70
CA SER A 18 -0.89 7.66 -1.75
C SER A 18 -1.54 8.84 -2.49
N THR A 19 -2.87 8.93 -2.44
CA THR A 19 -3.65 9.88 -3.25
C THR A 19 -4.59 10.75 -2.41
N GLY A 20 -4.80 10.39 -1.14
CA GLY A 20 -5.93 10.86 -0.36
C GLY A 20 -7.24 10.22 -0.85
N PHE A 21 -8.30 10.33 -0.04
CA PHE A 21 -9.61 9.81 -0.39
C PHE A 21 -10.19 10.60 -1.57
N SER A 22 -10.31 9.96 -2.74
CA SER A 22 -10.72 10.62 -3.98
C SER A 22 -11.55 9.69 -4.85
N MET A 23 -12.59 10.25 -5.47
CA MET A 23 -13.43 9.54 -6.45
C MET A 23 -12.80 9.46 -7.84
N ASN A 24 -11.66 10.12 -8.07
CA ASN A 24 -11.00 10.17 -9.38
C ASN A 24 -10.08 8.96 -9.61
N ALA A 25 -10.63 7.76 -9.47
CA ALA A 25 -9.88 6.51 -9.52
C ALA A 25 -9.12 6.34 -10.84
N GLU A 26 -9.70 6.75 -11.98
CA GLU A 26 -9.09 6.63 -13.30
C GLU A 26 -7.71 7.32 -13.41
N LYS A 27 -7.56 8.50 -12.81
CA LYS A 27 -6.30 9.26 -12.87
C LYS A 27 -5.30 8.89 -11.77
N LEU A 28 -5.79 8.25 -10.71
CA LEU A 28 -5.06 8.05 -9.46
C LEU A 28 -4.65 6.59 -9.24
N ALA A 29 -5.31 5.66 -9.92
CA ALA A 29 -5.02 4.25 -9.79
C ALA A 29 -3.65 3.89 -10.36
N GLU A 30 -2.97 2.97 -9.68
CA GLU A 30 -1.73 2.37 -10.14
C GLU A 30 -1.96 0.89 -10.48
N PRO A 31 -1.14 0.28 -11.36
CA PRO A 31 -1.12 -1.17 -11.51
C PRO A 31 -0.49 -1.83 -10.27
N MET A 32 -0.67 -3.15 -10.10
CA MET A 32 -0.11 -3.93 -8.98
C MET A 32 1.43 -3.92 -8.90
N ASP A 33 2.12 -3.57 -9.97
CA ASP A 33 3.58 -3.39 -10.04
C ASP A 33 3.99 -1.90 -10.06
N GLY A 34 3.07 -1.03 -9.68
CA GLY A 34 3.21 0.42 -9.66
C GLY A 34 4.26 0.97 -8.70
N LYS A 35 4.42 2.30 -8.73
CA LYS A 35 5.42 3.01 -7.91
C LYS A 35 5.14 2.87 -6.42
N THR A 36 3.86 2.86 -6.02
CA THR A 36 3.48 2.77 -4.61
C THR A 36 3.75 1.38 -4.05
N MET A 37 3.53 0.31 -4.82
CA MET A 37 3.88 -1.06 -4.43
C MET A 37 5.39 -1.24 -4.26
N LYS A 38 6.19 -0.69 -5.19
CA LYS A 38 7.66 -0.66 -5.08
C LYS A 38 8.13 0.13 -3.86
N TRP A 39 7.49 1.27 -3.58
CA TRP A 39 7.76 2.06 -2.39
C TRP A 39 7.42 1.28 -1.11
N MET A 40 6.25 0.62 -1.05
CA MET A 40 5.84 -0.16 0.11
C MET A 40 6.84 -1.26 0.42
N HIS A 41 7.30 -2.01 -0.58
CA HIS A 41 8.34 -3.03 -0.39
C HIS A 41 9.65 -2.40 0.11
N LYS A 42 10.12 -1.33 -0.52
CA LYS A 42 11.36 -0.64 -0.09
C LYS A 42 11.26 -0.18 1.36
N THR A 43 10.12 0.37 1.75
CA THR A 43 9.87 0.84 3.12
C THR A 43 9.76 -0.32 4.11
N ALA A 44 8.99 -1.36 3.82
CA ALA A 44 8.89 -2.56 4.66
C ALA A 44 10.27 -3.18 4.92
N LYS A 45 11.10 -3.27 3.87
CA LYS A 45 12.48 -3.75 3.96
C LYS A 45 13.38 -2.82 4.79
N GLN A 46 13.25 -1.50 4.61
CA GLN A 46 14.05 -0.52 5.35
C GLN A 46 13.79 -0.59 6.87
N TYR A 47 12.54 -0.82 7.27
CA TYR A 47 12.14 -0.87 8.68
C TYR A 47 12.09 -2.30 9.24
N ASP A 48 12.43 -3.32 8.44
CA ASP A 48 12.35 -4.75 8.77
C ASP A 48 11.00 -5.12 9.43
N CYS A 49 9.91 -4.69 8.79
CA CYS A 49 8.57 -4.77 9.35
C CYS A 49 7.53 -5.06 8.28
N VAL A 50 6.30 -5.37 8.71
CA VAL A 50 5.14 -5.31 7.83
C VAL A 50 4.73 -3.85 7.62
N LEU A 51 4.42 -3.47 6.39
CA LEU A 51 3.79 -2.20 6.05
C LEU A 51 2.43 -2.49 5.41
N THR A 52 1.37 -1.91 5.96
CA THR A 52 0.02 -2.08 5.44
C THR A 52 -0.70 -0.74 5.26
N GLY A 53 -1.65 -0.70 4.34
CA GLY A 53 -2.40 0.49 3.94
C GLY A 53 -3.15 0.20 2.64
N SER A 54 -4.15 1.01 2.29
CA SER A 54 -4.86 0.82 1.04
C SER A 54 -4.50 1.86 -0.01
N ILE A 55 -4.57 1.44 -1.27
CA ILE A 55 -4.27 2.23 -2.45
C ILE A 55 -5.29 1.92 -3.54
N ILE A 56 -5.43 2.84 -4.50
CA ILE A 56 -6.29 2.60 -5.66
C ILE A 56 -5.51 1.76 -6.67
N ILE A 57 -5.96 0.55 -6.96
CA ILE A 57 -5.36 -0.35 -7.95
C ILE A 57 -6.25 -0.46 -9.18
N LYS A 58 -5.66 -0.33 -10.37
CA LYS A 58 -6.29 -0.70 -11.64
C LYS A 58 -5.85 -2.11 -12.02
N GLU A 59 -6.79 -3.03 -12.15
CA GLU A 59 -6.55 -4.41 -12.57
C GLU A 59 -7.75 -4.92 -13.38
N ASN A 60 -7.50 -5.55 -14.53
CA ASN A 60 -8.54 -6.06 -15.42
C ASN A 60 -9.65 -5.02 -15.74
N GLU A 61 -9.25 -3.79 -16.06
CA GLU A 61 -10.13 -2.64 -16.33
C GLU A 61 -11.07 -2.23 -15.18
N LYS A 62 -10.83 -2.73 -13.96
CA LYS A 62 -11.56 -2.35 -12.75
C LYS A 62 -10.65 -1.60 -11.78
N TYR A 63 -11.28 -0.77 -10.95
CA TYR A 63 -10.62 0.00 -9.91
C TYR A 63 -10.99 -0.55 -8.54
N TYR A 64 -9.98 -0.76 -7.71
CA TYR A 64 -10.12 -1.34 -6.39
C TYR A 64 -9.53 -0.41 -5.34
N ASN A 65 -10.21 -0.28 -4.21
CA ASN A 65 -9.58 0.16 -2.98
C ASN A 65 -8.97 -1.07 -2.32
N ARG A 66 -7.69 -1.31 -2.60
CA ARG A 66 -7.00 -2.54 -2.25
C ARG A 66 -6.09 -2.30 -1.05
N LEU A 67 -6.38 -2.95 0.06
CA LEU A 67 -5.47 -3.02 1.20
C LEU A 67 -4.33 -3.97 0.85
N ILE A 68 -3.10 -3.51 1.06
CA ILE A 68 -1.90 -4.30 0.83
C ILE A 68 -1.29 -4.67 2.18
N TRP A 69 -0.90 -5.92 2.35
CA TRP A 69 -0.11 -6.41 3.48
C TRP A 69 1.30 -6.75 2.96
N MET A 70 2.22 -5.77 3.00
CA MET A 70 3.57 -5.91 2.47
C MET A 70 4.54 -6.38 3.56
N ARG A 71 5.25 -7.49 3.31
CA ARG A 71 6.32 -8.01 4.19
C ARG A 71 7.69 -7.50 3.76
N ALA A 72 8.67 -7.54 4.67
CA ALA A 72 10.03 -7.03 4.43
C ALA A 72 10.81 -7.80 3.34
N ASP A 73 10.45 -9.06 3.08
CA ASP A 73 11.01 -9.90 2.02
C ASP A 73 10.41 -9.60 0.63
N GLY A 74 9.40 -8.72 0.56
CA GLY A 74 8.70 -8.34 -0.65
C GLY A 74 7.51 -9.23 -1.01
N SER A 75 7.24 -10.29 -0.24
CA SER A 75 5.98 -11.01 -0.35
C SER A 75 4.82 -10.15 0.18
N TYR A 76 3.63 -10.32 -0.39
CA TYR A 76 2.46 -9.57 0.02
C TYR A 76 1.16 -10.36 -0.12
N GLU A 77 0.19 -9.97 0.69
CA GLU A 77 -1.21 -10.35 0.56
C GLU A 77 -2.04 -9.08 0.31
N TYR A 78 -3.27 -9.21 -0.18
CA TYR A 78 -4.17 -8.07 -0.36
C TYR A 78 -5.64 -8.43 -0.15
N ASP A 79 -6.44 -7.42 0.18
CA ASP A 79 -7.90 -7.53 0.26
C ASP A 79 -8.55 -6.31 -0.43
N ASP A 80 -9.59 -6.56 -1.22
CA ASP A 80 -10.35 -5.53 -1.90
C ASP A 80 -11.55 -5.12 -1.03
N LYS A 81 -11.60 -3.85 -0.65
CA LYS A 81 -12.67 -3.30 0.21
C LYS A 81 -14.05 -3.58 -0.42
N ARG A 82 -14.93 -4.23 0.35
CA ARG A 82 -16.28 -4.66 -0.10
C ARG A 82 -17.42 -3.72 0.32
N HIS A 83 -17.19 -2.85 1.30
CA HIS A 83 -18.18 -1.94 1.90
C HIS A 83 -17.57 -0.56 2.12
#